data_AF-A0A920JHS6-F1
#
_entry.id   AF-A0A920JHS6-F1
#
_cell.length_a   1.000
_cell.length_b   1.000
_cell.length_c   1.000
_cell.angle_alpha   90.00
_cell.angle_beta   90.00
_cell.angle_gamma   90.00
#
_symmetry.space_group_name_H-M   'P 1'
#
loop_
_entity.id
_entity.type
_entity.pdbx_description
1 polymer ?
#
loop_
_entity_poly.entity_id
_entity_poly.type
_entity_poly.pdbx_seq_one_letter_code
_entity_poly.pdbx_strand_id
1 'polypeptide(L)' 'MSDNKLFEIKNLKTFFHTEAGTVKAVNDVPSIFIRVGFLGIVGESGLENR' A
#
# COMPACT_ATOMS: atom_id res chain seq x y z
N MET A 1 -23.19 -19.36 -4.70
CA MET A 1 -22.17 -18.77 -3.82
C MET A 1 -21.50 -17.66 -4.59
N SER A 2 -22.00 -16.44 -4.46
CA SER A 2 -21.41 -15.27 -5.13
C SER A 2 -20.19 -14.83 -4.33
N ASP A 3 -19.00 -15.06 -4.89
CA ASP A 3 -17.74 -14.50 -4.39
C ASP A 3 -17.82 -12.97 -4.55
N ASN A 4 -18.49 -12.30 -3.61
CA ASN A 4 -18.62 -10.85 -3.57
C ASN A 4 -17.29 -10.22 -3.13
N LYS A 5 -16.24 -10.36 -3.94
CA LYS A 5 -14.98 -9.63 -3.82
C LYS A 5 -15.09 -8.41 -4.74
N LEU A 6 -14.98 -7.21 -4.19
CA LEU A 6 -14.99 -5.97 -4.98
C LEU A 6 -13.58 -5.62 -5.46
N PHE A 7 -12.59 -5.73 -4.57
CA PHE A 7 -11.19 -5.43 -4.87
C PHE A 7 -10.25 -6.39 -4.15
N GLU A 8 -9.18 -6.78 -4.86
CA GLU A 8 -8.05 -7.54 -4.34
C GLU A 8 -6.76 -6.76 -4.65
N ILE A 9 -6.03 -6.36 -3.62
CA ILE A 9 -4.70 -5.74 -3.77
C ILE A 9 -3.66 -6.81 -3.48
N LYS A 10 -2.74 -7.04 -4.42
CA LYS A 10 -1.64 -8.00 -4.31
C LYS A 10 -0.33 -7.31 -4.64
N ASN A 11 0.72 -7.62 -3.88
CA ASN A 11 2.10 -7.24 -4.17
C ASN A 11 2.27 -5.73 -4.41
N LEU A 12 1.59 -4.89 -3.62
CA LEU A 12 1.73 -3.45 -3.74
C LEU A 12 3.16 -3.05 -3.35
N LYS A 13 3.87 -2.45 -4.31
CA LYS A 13 5.22 -1.92 -4.12
C LYS A 13 5.28 -0.51 -4.67
N THR A 14 5.86 0.40 -3.91
CA THR A 14 6.04 1.80 -4.29
C THR A 14 7.46 2.22 -3.97
N PHE A 15 8.16 2.70 -4.99
CA PHE A 15 9.55 3.11 -4.92
C PHE A 15 9.67 4.56 -5.37
N PHE A 16 10.50 5.34 -4.68
CA PHE A 16 10.84 6.70 -5.05
C PHE A 16 12.33 6.76 -5.39
N HIS A 17 12.66 7.38 -6.51
CA HIS A 17 14.04 7.64 -6.89
C HIS A 17 14.46 9.00 -6.37
N THR A 18 15.52 9.02 -5.57
CA THR A 18 16.15 10.23 -5.03
C THR A 18 17.61 10.26 -5.46
N GLU A 19 18.27 11.41 -5.31
CA GLU A 19 19.71 11.52 -5.58
C GLU A 19 20.55 10.59 -4.68
N ALA A 20 20.06 10.28 -3.47
CA ALA A 20 20.67 9.34 -2.54
C ALA A 20 20.39 7.86 -2.86
N GLY A 21 19.57 7.58 -3.89
CA GLY A 21 19.20 6.24 -4.32
C GLY A 21 17.70 5.97 -4.26
N THR A 22 17.33 4.69 -4.36
CA THR A 22 15.93 4.26 -4.41
C THR A 22 15.39 4.01 -3.00
N VAL A 23 14.42 4.81 -2.58
CA VAL A 23 13.68 4.65 -1.33
C VAL A 23 12.48 3.73 -1.58
N LYS A 24 12.34 2.68 -0.77
CA LYS A 24 11.19 1.79 -0.78
C LYS A 24 10.13 2.32 0.18
N ALA A 25 9.08 2.97 -0.34
CA ALA A 25 8.03 3.57 0.49
C ALA A 25 6.95 2.57 0.91
N VAL A 26 6.65 1.61 0.04
CA VAL A 26 5.76 0.49 0.34
C VAL A 26 6.42 -0.76 -0.21
N ASN A 27 6.69 -1.74 0.65
CA ASN A 27 7.36 -2.96 0.24
C ASN A 27 6.59 -4.18 0.76
N ASP A 28 6.04 -4.95 -0.18
CA ASP A 28 5.39 -6.24 0.06
C ASP A 28 4.22 -6.19 1.04
N VAL A 29 3.22 -5.35 0.73
CA VAL A 29 1.93 -5.39 1.43
C VAL A 29 1.27 -6.76 1.16
N PRO A 30 0.86 -7.50 2.21
CA PRO A 30 0.15 -8.77 2.05
C PRO A 30 -1.18 -8.57 1.31
N SER A 31 -1.76 -9.64 0.78
CA SER A 31 -2.99 -9.54 -0.01
C SER A 31 -4.15 -8.99 0.82
N ILE A 32 -4.74 -7.88 0.35
CA ILE A 32 -5.90 -7.25 1.00
C ILE A 32 -7.15 -7.56 0.17
N PHE A 33 -8.17 -8.11 0.82
CA PHE A 33 -9.46 -8.43 0.21
C PHE A 33 -10.54 -7.53 0.78
N ILE A 34 -11.25 -6.81 -0.10
CA ILE A 34 -12.38 -5.96 0.28
C ILE A 34 -13.65 -6.56 -0.33
N ARG A 35 -14.57 -7.02 0.52
CA ARG A 35 -15.85 -7.60 0.08
C ARG A 35 -16.98 -6.57 0.02
N VAL A 36 -17.03 -5.67 1.00
CA VAL A 36 -17.99 -4.56 1.14
C VAL A 36 -17.52 -3.65 2.29
N GLY A 37 -17.71 -2.33 2.17
CA GLY A 37 -17.37 -1.36 3.21
C GLY A 37 -16.32 -0.33 2.78
N PHE A 38 -15.86 0.48 3.74
CA PHE A 38 -14.85 1.53 3.53
C PHE A 38 -13.49 1.07 4.06
N LEU A 39 -12.45 1.21 3.24
CA LEU A 39 -11.06 1.03 3.68
C LEU A 39 -10.42 2.40 3.92
N GLY A 40 -10.12 2.71 5.17
CA GLY A 40 -9.31 3.86 5.54
C GLY A 40 -7.84 3.46 5.66
N ILE A 41 -6.96 4.07 4.87
CA ILE A 41 -5.51 3.95 5.01
C ILE A 41 -5.01 5.20 5.70
N VAL A 42 -4.31 5.05 6.83
CA VAL A 42 -3.67 6.15 7.55
C VAL A 42 -2.17 5.89 7.62
N GLY A 43 -1.38 6.95 7.51
CA GLY A 43 0.07 6.89 7.64
C GLY A 43 0.59 8.19 8.22
N GLU A 44 1.65 8.10 9.01
CA GLU A 44 2.39 9.27 9.46
C GLU A 44 3.04 9.96 8.25
N SER A 45 3.14 11.30 8.29
CA SER A 45 3.86 12.01 7.24
C SER A 45 5.33 11.57 7.27
N GLY A 46 5.86 11.19 6.11
CA GLY A 46 7.26 10.77 5.93
C GLY A 46 8.25 11.95 6.03
N LEU A 47 8.12 12.77 7.08
CA LEU A 47 9.10 13.80 7.40
C LEU A 47 10.35 13.12 7.94
N GLU A 48 11.27 12.89 7.01
CA GLU A 48 12.68 12.70 7.27
C GLU A 48 13.20 13.94 8.02
N ASN A 49 13.24 13.87 9.35
CA ASN A 49 14.06 14.78 10.13
C ASN A 49 15.45 14.14 10.27
N ARG A 50 16.30 14.49 9.29
CA ARG A 50 17.77 14.33 9.25
C ARG A 50 18.35 13.03 8.72
#